data_AF-A0A845RHA3-F1
#
_entry.id   AF-A0A845RHA3-F1
#
_cell.length_a   1.000
_cell.length_b   1.000
_cell.length_c   1.000
_cell.angle_alpha   90.00
_cell.angle_beta   90.00
_cell.angle_gamma   90.00
#
_symmetry.space_group_name_H-M   'P 1'
#
loop_
_entity.id
_entity.type
_entity.pdbx_description
1 polymer ?
#
loop_
_entity_poly.entity_id
_entity_poly.type
_entity_poly.pdbx_seq_one_letter_code
_entity_poly.pdbx_strand_id
1 'polypeptide(L)'
;MDQVIYHRVGMILAEMGLKSPISLIKDFDPDVSIKNYGPFRLYEFHLEIRDDVDPHEFETTFRAAMEAHNSNSSIKANFYDATDYPGPDKNWTTVYLTVAAL
;
A
#
# COMPACT_ATOMS: atom_id res chain seq x y z
N MET A 1 8.38 5.91 13.91
CA MET A 1 7.42 5.59 12.83
C MET A 1 6.14 6.37 13.10
N ASP A 2 5.60 7.09 12.11
CA ASP A 2 4.39 7.90 12.27
C ASP A 2 3.16 6.98 12.31
N GLN A 3 2.70 6.68 13.53
CA GLN A 3 1.61 5.72 13.80
C GLN A 3 0.30 6.09 13.09
N VAL A 4 0.10 7.38 12.78
CA VAL A 4 -1.10 7.87 12.10
C VAL A 4 -1.12 7.41 10.64
N ILE A 5 0.02 7.53 9.95
CA ILE A 5 0.14 7.12 8.53
C ILE A 5 0.00 5.61 8.43
N TYR A 6 0.66 4.88 9.33
CA TYR A 6 0.53 3.42 9.40
C TYR A 6 -0.92 2.98 9.60
N HIS A 7 -1.60 3.53 10.59
CA HIS A 7 -2.97 3.16 10.90
C HIS A 7 -3.93 3.47 9.74
N ARG A 8 -3.75 4.62 9.08
CA ARG A 8 -4.60 5.01 7.95
C ARG A 8 -4.38 4.14 6.71
N VAL A 9 -3.13 3.94 6.31
CA VAL A 9 -2.81 3.08 5.17
C VAL A 9 -3.28 1.65 5.46
N GLY A 10 -2.99 1.12 6.65
CA GLY A 10 -3.46 -0.20 7.07
C GLY A 10 -4.99 -0.34 7.07
N MET A 11 -5.73 0.66 7.54
CA MET A 11 -7.20 0.66 7.53
C MET A 11 -7.76 0.65 6.10
N ILE A 12 -7.23 1.49 5.20
CA ILE A 12 -7.67 1.53 3.80
C ILE A 12 -7.36 0.21 3.10
N LEU A 13 -6.17 -0.32 3.28
CA LEU A 13 -5.80 -1.62 2.72
C LEU A 13 -6.69 -2.74 3.29
N ALA A 14 -7.00 -2.71 4.59
CA ALA A 14 -7.95 -3.65 5.22
C ALA A 14 -9.35 -3.56 4.60
N GLU A 15 -9.87 -2.36 4.40
CA GLU A 15 -11.17 -2.14 3.75
C GLU A 15 -11.18 -2.61 2.29
N MET A 16 -10.09 -2.41 1.57
CA MET A 16 -9.91 -2.95 0.22
C MET A 16 -9.79 -4.47 0.22
N GLY A 17 -9.07 -5.05 1.18
CA GLY A 17 -8.87 -6.50 1.32
C GLY A 17 -10.15 -7.26 1.68
N LEU A 18 -11.13 -6.59 2.29
CA LEU A 18 -12.47 -7.13 2.49
C LEU A 18 -13.28 -7.25 1.19
N LYS A 19 -12.89 -6.50 0.14
CA LYS A 19 -13.61 -6.40 -1.15
C LYS A 19 -12.84 -6.97 -2.33
N SER A 20 -11.52 -7.13 -2.19
CA SER A 20 -10.60 -7.60 -3.21
C SER A 20 -9.54 -8.47 -2.53
N PRO A 21 -9.03 -9.56 -3.14
CA PRO A 21 -8.23 -10.52 -2.41
C PRO A 21 -6.76 -10.05 -2.32
N ILE A 22 -6.52 -9.09 -1.44
CA ILE A 22 -5.21 -8.57 -1.07
C ILE A 22 -4.69 -9.42 0.10
N SER A 23 -3.51 -10.02 -0.04
CA SER A 23 -2.86 -10.73 1.07
C SER A 23 -2.32 -9.67 2.02
N LEU A 24 -3.10 -9.37 3.05
CA LEU A 24 -2.86 -8.17 3.84
C LEU A 24 -1.71 -8.29 4.84
N ILE A 25 -1.37 -9.48 5.35
CA ILE A 25 -0.90 -9.53 6.75
C ILE A 25 0.19 -10.56 7.07
N LYS A 26 0.41 -11.63 6.30
CA LYS A 26 1.32 -12.69 6.78
C LYS A 26 2.82 -12.36 6.66
N ASP A 27 3.18 -11.52 5.70
CA ASP A 27 4.57 -11.11 5.46
C ASP A 27 4.76 -9.58 5.56
N PHE A 28 3.76 -8.87 6.09
CA PHE A 28 3.88 -7.43 6.38
C PHE A 28 4.78 -7.24 7.61
N ASP A 29 6.09 -7.29 7.39
CA ASP A 29 7.06 -6.83 8.36
C ASP A 29 7.18 -5.30 8.23
N PRO A 30 6.62 -4.50 9.16
CA PRO A 30 6.68 -3.04 9.08
C PRO A 30 8.12 -2.51 9.03
N ASP A 31 9.11 -3.25 9.53
CA ASP A 31 10.51 -2.84 9.48
C ASP A 31 11.15 -3.03 8.09
N VAL A 32 10.58 -3.91 7.26
CA VAL A 32 11.03 -4.18 5.88
C VAL A 32 10.16 -3.47 4.85
N SER A 33 8.84 -3.55 5.05
CA SER A 33 7.84 -2.98 4.16
C SER A 33 7.80 -1.47 4.26
N ILE A 34 8.18 -0.86 5.40
CA ILE A 34 8.09 0.59 5.60
C ILE A 34 9.45 1.23 5.83
N LYS A 35 10.01 1.76 4.75
CA LYS A 35 11.22 2.59 4.82
C LYS A 35 10.87 4.06 4.94
N ASN A 36 11.31 4.68 6.03
CA ASN A 36 11.25 6.14 6.18
C ASN A 36 12.49 6.77 5.50
N TYR A 37 12.30 7.32 4.30
CA TYR A 37 13.36 8.00 3.57
C TYR A 37 13.51 9.46 4.04
N GLY A 38 14.20 9.63 5.18
CA GLY A 38 14.72 10.92 5.62
C GLY A 38 13.70 11.89 6.24
N PRO A 39 14.00 13.20 6.25
CA PRO A 39 13.19 14.20 6.97
C PRO A 39 11.81 14.46 6.35
N PHE A 40 11.55 13.91 5.16
CA PHE A 40 10.36 14.17 4.34
C PHE A 40 9.20 13.22 4.60
N ARG A 41 9.28 12.37 5.63
CA ARG A 41 8.20 11.44 6.02
C ARG A 41 7.66 10.65 4.82
N LEU A 42 8.57 10.15 3.98
CA LEU A 42 8.27 9.30 2.83
C LEU A 42 8.34 7.85 3.28
N TYR A 43 7.23 7.13 3.16
CA TYR A 43 7.05 5.75 3.58
C TYR A 43 6.84 4.88 2.35
N GLU A 44 7.69 3.90 2.13
CA GLU A 44 7.45 2.84 1.15
C GLU A 44 6.49 1.78 1.76
N PHE A 45 5.70 1.07 0.96
CA PHE A 45 4.99 -0.15 1.35
C PHE A 45 5.09 -1.17 0.23
N HIS A 46 5.26 -2.44 0.61
CA HIS A 46 5.26 -3.59 -0.29
C HIS A 46 3.96 -4.36 -0.08
N LEU A 47 3.17 -4.52 -1.13
CA LEU A 47 1.84 -5.12 -1.07
C LEU A 47 1.74 -6.30 -2.03
N GLU A 48 1.09 -7.37 -1.58
CA GLU A 48 0.81 -8.53 -2.42
C GLU A 48 -0.65 -8.49 -2.86
N ILE A 49 -0.86 -8.36 -4.17
CA ILE A 49 -2.18 -8.43 -4.81
C ILE A 49 -2.24 -9.68 -5.67
N ARG A 50 -3.42 -10.29 -5.81
CA ARG A 50 -3.56 -11.42 -6.74
C ARG A 50 -3.52 -10.95 -8.18
N ASP A 51 -3.07 -11.82 -9.08
CA ASP A 51 -2.95 -11.52 -10.50
C ASP A 51 -4.30 -11.32 -11.22
N ASP A 52 -5.41 -11.75 -10.60
CA ASP A 52 -6.75 -11.44 -11.09
C ASP A 52 -7.22 -10.02 -10.73
N VAL A 53 -6.41 -9.27 -9.97
CA VAL A 53 -6.60 -7.85 -9.70
C VAL A 53 -5.68 -7.05 -10.64
N ASP A 54 -6.28 -6.18 -11.45
CA ASP A 54 -5.50 -5.25 -12.28
C ASP A 54 -4.74 -4.26 -11.36
N PRO A 55 -3.40 -4.19 -11.43
CA PRO A 55 -2.61 -3.28 -10.59
C PRO A 55 -2.99 -1.81 -10.72
N HIS A 56 -3.43 -1.38 -11.91
CA HIS A 56 -3.87 -0.01 -12.17
C HIS A 56 -5.25 0.29 -11.56
N GLU A 57 -6.17 -0.68 -11.60
CA GLU A 57 -7.47 -0.57 -10.93
C GLU A 57 -7.29 -0.53 -9.40
N PHE A 58 -6.40 -1.37 -8.88
CA PHE A 58 -6.01 -1.36 -7.47
C PHE A 58 -5.44 0.01 -7.07
N GLU A 59 -4.47 0.53 -7.82
CA GLU A 59 -3.88 1.85 -7.58
C GLU A 59 -4.96 2.95 -7.54
N THR A 60 -5.81 3.00 -8.55
CA THR A 60 -6.85 4.03 -8.70
C THR A 60 -7.82 3.99 -7.51
N THR A 61 -8.22 2.78 -7.11
CA THR A 61 -9.11 2.56 -5.95
C THR A 61 -8.44 2.97 -4.64
N PHE A 62 -7.19 2.56 -4.43
CA PHE A 62 -6.42 2.93 -3.24
C PHE A 62 -6.24 4.45 -3.14
N ARG A 63 -5.88 5.11 -4.24
CA ARG A 63 -5.73 6.57 -4.30
C ARG A 63 -7.03 7.29 -3.97
N ALA A 64 -8.14 6.87 -4.56
CA ALA A 64 -9.45 7.45 -4.28
C ALA A 64 -9.88 7.27 -2.81
N ALA A 65 -9.62 6.09 -2.23
CA ALA A 65 -9.87 5.84 -0.80
C ALA A 65 -8.99 6.73 0.09
N MET A 66 -7.70 6.84 -0.22
CA MET A 66 -6.79 7.76 0.47
C MET A 66 -7.29 9.21 0.39
N GLU A 67 -7.69 9.70 -0.79
CA GLU A 67 -8.24 11.05 -0.99
C GLU A 67 -9.51 11.29 -0.17
N ALA A 68 -10.43 10.32 -0.14
CA ALA A 68 -11.66 10.41 0.66
C ALA A 68 -11.36 10.51 2.17
N HIS A 69 -10.41 9.71 2.66
CA HIS A 69 -9.94 9.77 4.05
C HIS A 69 -9.06 11.00 4.36
N ASN A 70 -8.56 11.70 3.33
CA ASN A 70 -7.64 12.84 3.42
C ASN A 70 -8.31 14.22 3.34
N SER A 71 -9.62 14.31 3.50
CA SER A 71 -10.37 15.59 3.47
C SER A 71 -9.82 16.69 4.42
N ASN A 72 -8.98 16.35 5.42
CA ASN A 72 -8.29 17.28 6.31
C ASN A 72 -6.75 17.07 6.40
N SER A 73 -6.12 16.29 5.51
CA SER A 73 -4.70 15.90 5.66
C SER A 73 -3.95 15.82 4.33
N SER A 74 -2.72 16.31 4.33
CA SER A 74 -1.86 16.50 3.16
C SER A 74 -1.01 15.26 2.83
N ILE A 75 -1.63 14.08 2.88
CA ILE A 75 -0.96 12.82 2.53
C ILE A 75 -1.09 12.56 1.03
N LYS A 76 0.03 12.34 0.35
CA LYS A 76 0.11 11.94 -1.07
C LYS A 76 0.59 10.50 -1.18
N ALA A 77 -0.07 9.69 -2.00
CA ALA A 77 0.34 8.32 -2.31
C ALA A 77 0.68 8.18 -3.79
N ASN A 78 1.77 7.47 -4.11
CA ASN A 78 2.20 7.17 -5.46
C ASN A 78 2.61 5.70 -5.59
N PHE A 79 2.05 5.01 -6.57
CA PHE A 79 2.54 3.73 -7.04
C PHE A 79 3.74 3.95 -7.93
N TYR A 80 4.76 3.10 -7.84
CA TYR A 80 5.96 3.27 -8.69
C TYR A 80 6.46 1.99 -9.35
N ASP A 81 6.11 0.80 -8.85
CA ASP A 81 6.53 -0.45 -9.48
C ASP A 81 5.60 -1.63 -9.14
N ALA A 82 5.58 -2.64 -10.01
CA ALA A 82 4.89 -3.91 -9.86
C ALA A 82 5.78 -5.04 -10.39
N THR A 83 6.01 -6.07 -9.60
CA THR A 83 6.85 -7.21 -9.97
C THR A 83 6.16 -8.52 -9.63
N ASP A 84 6.42 -9.59 -10.39
CA ASP A 84 5.94 -10.93 -10.04
C ASP A 84 6.37 -11.31 -8.62
N TYR A 85 5.47 -11.97 -7.87
CA TYR A 85 5.81 -12.47 -6.55
C TYR A 85 6.95 -13.50 -6.63
N PRO A 86 8.06 -13.33 -5.89
CA PRO A 86 9.24 -14.20 -6.01
C PRO A 86 9.05 -15.59 -5.37
N GLY A 87 7.95 -15.82 -4.66
CA GLY A 87 7.65 -17.07 -3.98
C GLY A 87 7.06 -18.16 -4.90
N PRO A 88 6.80 -19.36 -4.36
CA PRO A 88 6.26 -20.48 -5.14
C PRO A 88 4.81 -20.24 -5.62
N ASP A 89 4.09 -19.33 -4.98
CA ASP A 89 2.71 -18.98 -5.30
C ASP A 89 2.65 -18.00 -6.47
N LYS A 90 2.58 -18.54 -7.69
CA LYS A 90 2.59 -17.77 -8.95
C LYS A 90 1.31 -16.99 -9.29
N ASN A 91 0.43 -16.76 -8.32
CA ASN A 91 -0.85 -16.08 -8.54
C ASN A 91 -0.87 -14.69 -7.89
N TRP A 92 0.30 -14.13 -7.63
CA TRP A 92 0.49 -12.92 -6.86
C TRP A 92 1.50 -11.99 -7.54
N THR A 93 1.20 -10.71 -7.45
CA THR A 93 2.02 -9.60 -7.89
C THR A 93 2.38 -8.75 -6.67
N THR A 94 3.66 -8.41 -6.55
CA THR A 94 4.16 -7.46 -5.55
C THR A 94 4.07 -6.05 -6.11
N VAL A 95 3.44 -5.17 -5.35
CA VAL A 95 3.21 -3.77 -5.66
C VAL A 95 3.99 -2.90 -4.68
N TYR A 96 4.61 -1.85 -5.21
CA TYR A 96 5.35 -0.87 -4.42
C TYR A 96 4.64 0.49 -4.43
N LEU A 97 4.31 0.96 -3.24
CA LEU A 97 3.70 2.28 -3.05
C LEU A 97 4.59 3.16 -2.17
N THR A 98 4.54 4.46 -2.40
CA THR A 98 5.12 5.47 -1.51
C THR A 98 4.02 6.38 -0.99
N VAL A 99 4.06 6.70 0.29
CA VAL A 99 3.18 7.66 0.94
C VAL A 99 4.03 8.74 1.59
N ALA A 100 3.77 10.00 1.25
CA ALA A 100 4.38 11.16 1.88
C ALA A 100 3.32 11.95 2.64
N ALA A 101 3.59 12.31 3.89
CA ALA A 101 2.82 13.33 4.60
C ALA A 101 3.51 14.69 4.42
N LEU A 102 2.83 15.62 3.74
CA LEU A 102 3.29 17.01 3.58
C LEU A 102 2.90 17.87 4.78
#